data_AF-A0A3B6NTY2-F1
#
_entry.id   AF-A0A3B6NTY2-F1
#
_cell.length_a   1.000
_cell.length_b   1.000
_cell.length_c   1.000
_cell.angle_alpha   90.00
_cell.angle_beta   90.00
_cell.angle_gamma   90.00
#
_symmetry.space_group_name_H-M   'P 1'
#
loop_
_entity.id
_entity.type
_entity.pdbx_description
1 polymer ?
#
loop_
_entity_poly.entity_id
_entity_poly.type
_entity_poly.pdbx_seq_one_letter_code
_entity_poly.pdbx_strand_id
1 'polypeptide(L)'
;MANATLLLLITVLATTSDIASAMARASVSPGLPARRSRFLLIGGAAHLPLSAYECSKKSAEACLATGTTCCNGQCVDTVASAQHCGGCNKACKHGRTCCDGHCVDPLSDKKNCGTCSNQCSKKCSYGFCDYAQ
;
A
#
# COMPACT_ATOMS: atom_id res chain seq x y z
N MET A 1 27.29 -46.41 13.69
CA MET A 1 26.35 -45.55 14.44
C MET A 1 27.04 -44.22 14.65
N ALA A 2 26.91 -43.31 13.68
CA ALA A 2 27.53 -41.98 13.72
C ALA A 2 26.67 -41.08 14.62
N ASN A 3 27.29 -40.53 15.67
CA ASN A 3 26.62 -39.73 16.69
C ASN A 3 26.05 -38.44 16.10
N ALA A 4 24.78 -38.15 16.43
CA ALA A 4 24.02 -36.98 16.01
C ALA A 4 24.68 -35.62 16.36
N THR A 5 25.72 -35.63 17.20
CA THR A 5 26.54 -34.46 17.54
C THR A 5 27.46 -33.99 16.41
N LEU A 6 27.85 -34.87 15.47
CA LEU A 6 28.72 -34.51 14.35
C LEU A 6 27.96 -33.77 13.21
N LEU A 7 26.67 -34.06 13.03
CA LEU A 7 25.81 -33.41 12.03
C LEU A 7 25.45 -31.96 12.42
N LEU A 8 25.37 -31.66 13.72
CA LEU A 8 25.06 -30.31 14.20
C LEU A 8 26.23 -29.33 14.02
N LEU A 9 27.48 -29.79 14.01
CA LEU A 9 28.65 -28.94 13.78
C LEU A 9 28.83 -28.52 12.31
N ILE A 10 28.28 -29.28 11.35
CA ILE A 10 28.43 -29.00 9.91
C ILE A 10 27.46 -27.88 9.45
N THR A 11 26.35 -27.67 10.14
CA THR A 11 25.36 -26.65 9.75
C THR A 11 25.67 -25.23 10.23
N VAL A 12 26.59 -25.07 11.19
CA VAL A 12 26.95 -23.74 11.73
C VAL A 12 27.93 -22.96 10.82
N LEU A 13 28.65 -23.64 9.92
CA LEU A 13 29.60 -22.99 9.00
C LEU A 13 28.98 -22.45 7.70
N ALA A 14 27.68 -22.62 7.48
CA ALA A 14 27.02 -22.28 6.21
C ALA A 14 26.22 -20.96 6.21
N THR A 15 26.33 -20.10 7.23
CA THR A 15 25.53 -18.85 7.30
C THR A 15 26.32 -17.55 7.29
N THR A 16 27.61 -17.55 6.95
CA THR A 16 28.40 -16.31 6.83
C THR A 16 28.94 -16.08 5.43
N SER A 17 28.05 -15.79 4.47
CA SER A 17 28.44 -15.13 3.22
C SER A 17 27.29 -14.27 2.71
N ASP A 18 27.64 -13.06 2.26
CA ASP A 18 26.87 -12.19 1.34
C ASP A 18 25.89 -11.17 1.92
N ILE A 19 26.43 -10.06 2.45
CA ILE A 19 25.91 -8.72 2.11
C ILE A 19 27.09 -7.81 1.74
N ALA A 20 27.47 -7.84 0.47
CA ALA A 20 28.35 -6.83 -0.12
C ALA A 20 27.60 -5.49 -0.21
N SER A 21 27.98 -4.52 0.63
CA SER A 21 27.59 -3.12 0.45
C SER A 21 28.32 -2.53 -0.76
N ALA A 22 27.64 -2.48 -1.90
CA ALA A 22 28.05 -1.65 -3.03
C ALA A 22 27.61 -0.21 -2.78
N MET A 23 28.46 0.60 -2.13
CA MET A 23 28.34 2.06 -2.22
C MET A 23 28.84 2.51 -3.59
N ALA A 24 27.91 2.76 -4.51
CA ALA A 24 28.20 3.45 -5.76
C ALA A 24 28.71 4.86 -5.45
N ARG A 25 30.03 5.07 -5.60
CA ARG A 25 30.61 6.41 -5.69
C ARG A 25 30.18 7.01 -7.03
N ALA A 26 29.22 7.93 -6.99
CA ALA A 26 28.95 8.80 -8.12
C ALA A 26 30.18 9.67 -8.38
N SER A 27 30.76 9.51 -9.56
CA SER A 27 31.78 10.41 -10.11
C SER A 27 31.17 11.80 -10.32
N VAL A 28 31.63 12.77 -9.54
CA VAL A 28 31.38 14.19 -9.80
C VAL A 28 32.21 14.58 -11.02
N SER A 29 31.60 14.67 -12.19
CA SER A 29 32.19 15.37 -13.33
C SER A 29 32.11 16.89 -13.09
N PRO A 30 33.20 17.66 -13.30
CA PRO A 30 33.13 19.12 -13.33
C PRO A 30 32.21 19.54 -14.48
N GLY A 31 31.04 20.06 -14.14
CA GLY A 31 30.04 20.50 -15.12
C GLY A 31 30.57 21.63 -16.00
N LEU A 32 30.39 21.47 -17.31
CA LEU A 32 30.49 22.58 -18.26
C LEU A 32 29.44 23.64 -17.90
N PRO A 33 29.72 24.94 -18.11
CA PRO A 33 28.77 26.01 -17.81
C PRO A 33 27.55 25.88 -18.72
N ALA A 34 26.46 25.32 -18.18
CA ALA A 34 25.18 25.28 -18.84
C ALA A 34 24.67 26.72 -19.00
N ARG A 35 24.57 27.16 -20.25
CA ARG A 35 24.05 28.48 -20.64
C ARG A 35 22.56 28.54 -20.28
N ARG A 36 22.28 28.94 -19.04
CA ARG A 36 20.95 28.90 -18.44
C ARG A 36 20.10 30.03 -18.99
N SER A 37 19.15 29.69 -19.87
CA SER A 37 18.18 30.64 -20.40
C SER A 37 17.32 31.18 -19.26
N ARG A 38 17.17 32.51 -19.24
CA ARG A 38 16.50 33.29 -18.17
C ARG A 38 14.99 33.07 -18.13
N PHE A 39 14.44 32.39 -19.14
CA PHE A 39 13.00 32.16 -19.31
C PHE A 39 12.41 31.05 -18.43
N LEU A 40 13.23 30.33 -17.64
CA LEU A 40 12.76 29.29 -16.70
C LEU A 40 12.70 29.75 -15.23
N LEU A 41 12.73 31.06 -14.97
CA LEU A 41 12.70 31.61 -13.59
C LEU A 41 11.29 31.84 -13.01
N ILE A 42 10.23 31.42 -13.69
CA ILE A 42 8.88 31.34 -13.10
C ILE A 42 8.63 29.88 -12.70
N GLY A 43 9.26 29.43 -11.62
CA GLY A 43 9.16 28.03 -11.19
C GLY A 43 10.09 27.70 -10.02
N GLY A 44 10.21 28.62 -9.07
CA GLY A 44 11.01 28.42 -7.87
C GLY A 44 10.35 27.41 -6.92
N ALA A 45 10.65 26.13 -7.12
CA ALA A 45 10.96 25.16 -6.07
C ALA A 45 11.42 23.88 -6.76
N ALA A 46 12.51 23.31 -6.27
CA ALA A 46 12.88 21.94 -6.55
C ALA A 46 11.73 21.03 -6.10
N HIS A 47 10.81 20.71 -7.01
CA HIS A 47 10.05 19.47 -6.86
C HIS A 47 11.04 18.38 -7.27
N LEU A 48 11.71 17.80 -6.26
CA LEU A 48 11.99 16.36 -6.24
C LEU A 48 10.78 15.66 -6.88
N PRO A 49 10.96 14.63 -7.71
CA PRO A 49 9.84 13.95 -8.38
C PRO A 49 8.81 13.69 -7.29
N LEU A 50 7.71 14.46 -7.30
CA LEU A 50 6.69 14.32 -6.28
C LEU A 50 6.33 12.86 -6.37
N SER A 51 6.52 12.18 -5.25
CA SER A 51 6.22 10.77 -5.22
C SER A 51 4.77 10.66 -5.71
N ALA A 52 4.48 9.74 -6.63
CA ALA A 52 3.15 9.67 -7.24
C ALA A 52 2.03 9.48 -6.20
N TYR A 53 2.40 9.14 -4.95
CA TYR A 53 1.54 8.98 -3.80
C TYR A 53 1.33 10.26 -2.97
N GLU A 54 2.12 11.33 -3.15
CA GLU A 54 1.88 12.62 -2.50
C GLU A 54 0.97 13.53 -3.35
N CYS A 55 -0.16 13.93 -2.78
CA CYS A 55 -1.15 14.77 -3.44
C CYS A 55 -1.40 16.06 -2.64
N SER A 56 -1.95 17.08 -3.29
CA SER A 56 -2.39 18.33 -2.66
C SER A 56 -3.75 18.73 -3.21
N LYS A 57 -4.42 19.71 -2.59
CA LYS A 57 -5.69 20.26 -3.10
C LYS A 57 -5.58 20.71 -4.56
N LYS A 58 -4.39 21.13 -5.02
CA LYS A 58 -4.13 21.56 -6.40
C LYS A 58 -3.80 20.42 -7.36
N SER A 59 -3.39 19.25 -6.87
CA SER A 59 -2.95 18.10 -7.66
C SER A 59 -3.78 16.83 -7.42
N ALA A 60 -5.00 16.97 -6.88
CA ALA A 60 -5.89 15.85 -6.58
C ALA A 60 -6.25 14.99 -7.82
N GLU A 61 -6.14 15.56 -9.02
CA GLU A 61 -6.29 14.87 -10.30
C GLU A 61 -5.40 13.62 -10.44
N ALA A 62 -4.21 13.64 -9.82
CA ALA A 62 -3.29 12.50 -9.86
C ALA A 62 -3.87 11.26 -9.17
N CYS A 63 -4.60 11.44 -8.06
CA CYS A 63 -5.27 10.32 -7.37
C CYS A 63 -6.48 9.84 -8.18
N LEU A 64 -7.24 10.76 -8.77
CA LEU A 64 -8.42 10.43 -9.59
C LEU A 64 -8.06 9.58 -10.81
N ALA A 65 -6.90 9.82 -11.43
CA ALA A 65 -6.40 8.99 -12.53
C ALA A 65 -6.16 7.51 -12.14
N THR A 66 -6.00 7.23 -10.84
CA THR A 66 -5.84 5.87 -10.30
C THR A 66 -7.11 5.35 -9.60
N GLY A 67 -8.21 6.12 -9.65
CA GLY A 67 -9.45 5.78 -8.94
C GLY A 67 -9.39 5.99 -7.43
N THR A 68 -8.38 6.70 -6.92
CA THR A 68 -8.19 6.96 -5.50
C THR A 68 -8.53 8.41 -5.14
N THR A 69 -8.68 8.70 -3.84
CA THR A 69 -8.99 10.03 -3.32
C THR A 69 -7.79 10.61 -2.59
N CYS A 70 -7.52 11.90 -2.77
CA CYS A 70 -6.48 12.59 -2.01
C CYS A 70 -6.93 12.83 -0.55
N CYS A 71 -6.34 12.13 0.41
CA CYS A 71 -6.60 12.26 1.84
C CYS A 71 -5.32 12.60 2.60
N ASN A 72 -5.31 13.75 3.28
CA ASN A 72 -4.16 14.22 4.07
C ASN A 72 -2.82 14.22 3.31
N GLY A 73 -2.89 14.48 2.01
CA GLY A 73 -1.72 14.51 1.15
C GLY A 73 -1.29 13.16 0.58
N GLN A 74 -2.10 12.11 0.76
CA GLN A 74 -1.87 10.79 0.17
C GLN A 74 -3.04 10.32 -0.68
N CYS A 75 -2.76 9.66 -1.79
CA CYS A 75 -3.79 8.98 -2.58
C CYS A 75 -4.23 7.69 -1.87
N VAL A 76 -5.49 7.62 -1.45
CA VAL A 76 -6.06 6.46 -0.75
C VAL A 76 -7.30 5.94 -1.47
N ASP A 77 -7.44 4.63 -1.51
CA ASP A 77 -8.63 3.98 -2.04
C ASP A 77 -9.75 4.04 -0.99
N THR A 78 -10.77 4.87 -1.24
CA THR A 78 -11.91 5.04 -0.35
C THR A 78 -12.97 3.96 -0.51
N VAL A 79 -12.89 3.11 -1.53
CA VAL A 79 -13.83 2.01 -1.76
C VAL A 79 -13.41 0.71 -1.10
N ALA A 80 -12.10 0.52 -0.87
CA ALA A 80 -11.55 -0.69 -0.25
C ALA A 80 -10.84 -0.45 1.09
N SER A 81 -10.38 0.77 1.39
CA SER A 81 -9.65 1.02 2.64
C SER A 81 -10.57 1.04 3.86
N ALA A 82 -10.34 0.12 4.80
CA ALA A 82 -11.04 0.12 6.08
C ALA A 82 -10.77 1.38 6.93
N GLN A 83 -9.70 2.15 6.67
CA GLN A 83 -9.37 3.39 7.40
C GLN A 83 -9.97 4.64 6.72
N HIS A 84 -10.36 4.54 5.45
CA HIS A 84 -10.87 5.66 4.64
C HIS A 84 -12.15 5.29 3.88
N CYS A 85 -13.00 4.45 4.47
CA CYS A 85 -14.13 3.84 3.77
C CYS A 85 -15.24 4.87 3.50
N GLY A 86 -15.53 5.09 2.21
CA GLY A 86 -16.47 6.11 1.75
C GLY A 86 -15.95 7.54 1.90
N GLY A 87 -14.68 7.73 2.27
CA GLY A 87 -14.05 9.05 2.35
C GLY A 87 -12.90 9.15 3.35
N CYS A 88 -12.19 10.28 3.31
CA CYS A 88 -11.01 10.51 4.15
C CYS A 88 -11.30 10.40 5.64
N ASN A 89 -10.48 9.63 6.36
CA ASN A 89 -10.55 9.42 7.82
C ASN A 89 -11.88 8.84 8.30
N LYS A 90 -12.62 8.15 7.42
CA LYS A 90 -13.84 7.41 7.77
C LYS A 90 -13.49 5.94 8.01
N ALA A 91 -12.83 5.67 9.13
CA ALA A 91 -12.48 4.31 9.48
C ALA A 91 -13.72 3.49 9.85
N CYS A 92 -13.77 2.25 9.38
CA CYS A 92 -14.77 1.28 9.78
C CYS A 92 -14.60 0.89 11.25
N LYS A 93 -15.72 0.63 11.92
CA LYS A 93 -15.71 0.06 13.28
C LYS A 93 -15.00 -1.31 13.26
N HIS A 94 -14.48 -1.70 14.43
CA HIS A 94 -13.79 -2.97 14.59
C HIS A 94 -14.65 -4.16 14.09
N GLY A 95 -14.00 -5.11 13.41
CA GLY A 95 -14.66 -6.29 12.82
C GLY A 95 -15.41 -6.03 11.50
N ARG A 96 -15.50 -4.78 11.03
CA ARG A 96 -16.10 -4.46 9.73
C ARG A 96 -15.04 -4.27 8.66
N THR A 97 -15.40 -4.61 7.43
CA THR A 97 -14.58 -4.38 6.25
C THR A 97 -15.20 -3.30 5.37
N CYS A 98 -14.39 -2.67 4.51
CA CYS A 98 -14.90 -1.74 3.51
C CYS A 98 -15.24 -2.51 2.24
N CYS A 99 -16.50 -2.43 1.80
CA CYS A 99 -16.96 -2.96 0.53
C CYS A 99 -17.66 -1.84 -0.23
N ASP A 100 -17.14 -1.51 -1.41
CA ASP A 100 -17.68 -0.48 -2.31
C ASP A 100 -17.92 0.87 -1.61
N GLY A 101 -17.01 1.25 -0.72
CA GLY A 101 -17.10 2.51 0.04
C GLY A 101 -18.06 2.46 1.24
N HIS A 102 -18.56 1.28 1.59
CA HIS A 102 -19.42 1.08 2.74
C HIS A 102 -18.81 0.10 3.73
N CYS A 103 -18.80 0.48 5.01
CA CYS A 103 -18.41 -0.45 6.06
C CYS A 103 -19.49 -1.53 6.20
N VAL A 104 -19.15 -2.79 6.02
CA VAL A 104 -20.06 -3.94 6.14
C VAL A 104 -19.49 -4.95 7.14
N ASP A 105 -20.36 -5.76 7.75
CA ASP A 105 -19.94 -6.85 8.62
C ASP A 105 -19.92 -8.15 7.82
N PRO A 106 -18.73 -8.67 7.44
CA PRO A 106 -18.67 -9.87 6.61
C PRO A 106 -19.17 -11.12 7.35
N LEU A 107 -19.37 -11.08 8.67
CA LEU A 107 -19.82 -12.25 9.43
C LEU A 107 -21.35 -12.42 9.41
N SER A 108 -22.09 -11.36 9.11
CA SER A 108 -23.55 -11.34 9.22
C SER A 108 -24.27 -10.67 8.05
N ASP A 109 -23.56 -9.88 7.24
CA ASP A 109 -24.13 -9.24 6.06
C ASP A 109 -24.41 -10.28 4.97
N LYS A 110 -25.69 -10.49 4.67
CA LYS A 110 -26.16 -11.41 3.64
C LYS A 110 -25.60 -11.09 2.25
N LYS A 111 -25.28 -9.84 1.93
CA LYS A 111 -24.78 -9.42 0.61
C LYS A 111 -23.25 -9.44 0.52
N ASN A 112 -22.55 -9.51 1.64
CA ASN A 112 -21.09 -9.39 1.73
C ASN A 112 -20.50 -10.49 2.64
N CYS A 113 -21.04 -11.70 2.57
CA CYS A 113 -20.72 -12.75 3.52
C CYS A 113 -19.31 -13.32 3.30
N GLY A 114 -18.44 -13.19 4.31
CA GLY A 114 -17.04 -13.58 4.26
C GLY A 114 -16.17 -12.65 3.39
N THR A 115 -16.68 -12.18 2.26
CA THR A 115 -16.03 -11.25 1.34
C THR A 115 -17.04 -10.30 0.69
N CYS A 116 -16.55 -9.19 0.16
CA CYS A 116 -17.39 -8.21 -0.55
C CYS A 116 -18.15 -8.84 -1.72
N SER A 117 -19.41 -8.42 -1.90
CA SER A 117 -20.28 -8.88 -2.99
C SER A 117 -20.59 -10.39 -3.01
N ASN A 118 -20.31 -11.12 -1.92
CA ASN A 118 -20.74 -12.50 -1.77
C ASN A 118 -22.14 -12.57 -1.16
N GLN A 119 -23.15 -12.67 -2.02
CA GLN A 119 -24.54 -12.71 -1.61
C GLN A 119 -25.03 -14.14 -1.34
N CYS A 120 -25.49 -14.38 -0.11
CA CYS A 120 -26.08 -15.65 0.29
C CYS A 120 -27.56 -15.75 -0.10
N SER A 121 -28.06 -16.98 -0.29
CA SER A 121 -29.46 -17.22 -0.65
C SER A 121 -30.40 -17.02 0.54
N LYS A 122 -30.12 -17.67 1.69
CA LYS A 122 -30.94 -17.51 2.90
C LYS A 122 -30.32 -16.51 3.87
N LYS A 123 -29.17 -16.84 4.47
CA LYS A 123 -28.53 -15.99 5.49
C LYS A 123 -27.01 -16.21 5.54
N CYS A 124 -26.31 -15.16 6.00
CA CYS A 124 -24.90 -15.23 6.38
C CYS A 124 -24.78 -15.52 7.89
N SER A 125 -24.00 -16.54 8.25
CA SER A 125 -23.70 -16.87 9.64
C SER A 125 -22.21 -17.11 9.79
N TYR A 126 -21.53 -16.32 10.64
CA TYR A 126 -20.09 -16.43 10.90
C TYR A 126 -19.21 -16.34 9.64
N GLY A 127 -19.66 -15.62 8.61
CA GLY A 127 -18.95 -15.47 7.35
C GLY A 127 -19.18 -16.61 6.35
N PHE A 128 -20.12 -17.51 6.62
CA PHE A 128 -20.50 -18.60 5.74
C PHE A 128 -21.96 -18.47 5.29
N CYS A 129 -22.19 -18.62 3.99
CA CYS A 129 -23.54 -18.65 3.45
C CYS A 129 -24.25 -19.94 3.85
N ASP A 130 -25.46 -19.79 4.35
CA ASP A 130 -26.40 -20.87 4.60
C ASP A 130 -25.85 -21.94 5.58
N TYR A 131 -24.90 -21.55 6.42
CA TYR A 131 -24.32 -22.42 7.45
C TYR A 131 -25.39 -22.81 8.48
N ALA A 132 -25.62 -24.12 8.59
CA ALA A 132 -26.60 -24.77 9.45
C ALA A 132 -28.08 -24.38 9.17
N GLN A 133 -28.46 -24.21 7.89
CA GLN A 133 -29.81 -23.78 7.44
C GLN A 133 -30.41 -24.62 6.30
#